data_AF-A0A7C8F471-F1
#
_entry.id   AF-A0A7C8F471-F1
#
_cell.length_a   1.000
_cell.length_b   1.000
_cell.length_c   1.000
_cell.angle_alpha   90.00
_cell.angle_beta   90.00
_cell.angle_gamma   90.00
#
_symmetry.space_group_name_H-M   'P 1'
#
loop_
_entity.id
_entity.type
_entity.pdbx_description
1 polymer ?
#
loop_
_entity_poly.entity_id
_entity_poly.type
_entity_poly.pdbx_seq_one_letter_code
_entity_poly.pdbx_strand_id
1 'polypeptide(L)'
;MRRSLQYLGFTAFSLVLLMSLALHARSVRAHADAGLNRQSALVKSLQLTDLCLTTEARYTRHPSLADRHAAYQDHPLSLEHFPSGSLIMPPPHLREVQ
;
A
#
# COMPACT_ATOMS: atom_id res chain seq x y z
N MET A 1 -9.50 -37.07 19.87
CA MET A 1 -9.68 -36.62 18.47
C MET A 1 -8.43 -36.97 17.67
N ARG A 2 -8.56 -37.47 16.43
CA ARG A 2 -7.39 -37.74 15.56
C ARG A 2 -6.65 -36.42 15.30
N ARG A 3 -5.32 -36.40 15.47
CA ARG A 3 -4.49 -35.18 15.28
C ARG A 3 -4.71 -34.53 13.91
N SER A 4 -5.00 -35.33 12.88
CA SER A 4 -5.34 -34.84 11.53
C SER A 4 -6.58 -33.95 11.49
N LEU A 5 -7.59 -34.23 12.33
CA LEU A 5 -8.83 -33.46 12.37
C LEU A 5 -8.61 -32.07 13.00
N GLN A 6 -7.68 -31.98 13.96
CA GLN A 6 -7.29 -30.71 14.58
C GLN A 6 -6.57 -29.80 13.58
N TYR A 7 -5.61 -30.34 12.81
CA TYR A 7 -4.93 -29.59 11.75
C TYR A 7 -5.89 -29.14 10.65
N LEU A 8 -6.82 -30.01 10.24
CA LEU A 8 -7.82 -29.67 9.22
C LEU A 8 -8.75 -28.55 9.73
N GLY A 9 -9.20 -28.63 10.98
CA GLY A 9 -10.01 -27.58 11.60
C GLY A 9 -9.28 -26.24 11.69
N PHE A 10 -8.02 -26.24 12.13
CA PHE A 10 -7.18 -25.03 12.19
C PHE A 10 -6.97 -24.40 10.81
N THR A 11 -6.70 -25.23 9.80
CA THR A 11 -6.49 -24.77 8.42
C THR A 11 -7.78 -24.18 7.85
N ALA A 12 -8.91 -24.87 8.02
CA ALA A 12 -10.21 -24.37 7.59
C ALA A 12 -10.57 -23.04 8.26
N PHE A 13 -10.34 -22.92 9.58
CA PHE A 13 -10.55 -21.68 10.31
C PHE A 13 -9.67 -20.54 9.77
N SER A 14 -8.39 -20.80 9.52
CA SER A 14 -7.45 -19.82 8.95
C SER A 14 -7.89 -19.34 7.55
N LEU A 15 -8.38 -20.26 6.71
CA LEU A 15 -8.91 -19.92 5.38
C LEU A 15 -10.19 -19.08 5.47
N VAL A 16 -11.10 -19.41 6.39
CA VAL A 16 -12.31 -18.61 6.64
C VAL A 16 -11.92 -17.20 7.11
N LEU A 17 -10.94 -17.08 8.00
CA LEU A 17 -10.44 -15.79 8.46
C LEU A 17 -9.86 -14.96 7.30
N LEU A 18 -9.00 -15.56 6.46
CA LEU A 18 -8.46 -14.91 5.26
C LEU A 18 -9.54 -14.46 4.28
N MET A 19 -10.54 -15.31 4.03
CA MET A 19 -11.70 -14.96 3.20
C MET A 19 -12.47 -13.78 3.77
N SER A 20 -12.71 -13.76 5.09
CA SER A 20 -13.40 -12.65 5.75
C SER A 20 -12.63 -11.33 5.63
N LEU A 21 -11.30 -11.37 5.75
CA LEU A 21 -10.44 -10.20 5.57
C LEU A 21 -10.49 -9.67 4.13
N ALA A 22 -10.45 -10.56 3.14
CA ALA A 22 -10.56 -10.18 1.73
C ALA A 22 -11.92 -9.54 1.41
N LEU A 23 -13.01 -10.10 1.94
CA LEU A 23 -14.35 -9.52 1.79
C LEU A 23 -14.47 -8.15 2.46
N HIS A 24 -13.93 -8.00 3.68
CA HIS A 24 -13.88 -6.72 4.36
C HIS A 24 -13.07 -5.68 3.57
N ALA A 25 -11.89 -6.04 3.08
CA ALA A 25 -11.06 -5.17 2.26
C ALA A 25 -11.79 -4.70 0.98
N ARG A 26 -12.56 -5.58 0.33
CA ARG A 26 -13.39 -5.22 -0.83
C ARG A 26 -14.51 -4.24 -0.46
N SER A 27 -15.18 -4.47 0.67
CA SER A 27 -16.24 -3.57 1.16
C SER A 27 -15.69 -2.18 1.47
N VAL A 28 -14.57 -2.09 2.19
CA VAL A 28 -13.90 -0.82 2.52
C VAL A 28 -13.43 -0.11 1.25
N ARG A 29 -12.89 -0.83 0.28
CA ARG A 29 -12.44 -0.26 -1.00
C ARG A 29 -13.57 0.44 -1.76
N ALA A 30 -14.76 -0.18 -1.82
CA ALA A 30 -15.91 0.43 -2.50
C ALA A 30 -16.31 1.79 -1.90
N HIS A 31 -16.16 1.96 -0.58
CA HIS A 31 -16.37 3.24 0.09
C HIS A 31 -15.22 4.23 -0.13
N ALA A 32 -13.98 3.75 -0.20
CA ALA A 32 -12.78 4.56 -0.42
C ALA A 32 -12.70 5.13 -1.85
N ASP A 33 -13.15 4.37 -2.86
CA ASP A 33 -13.05 4.75 -4.28
C ASP A 33 -13.79 6.07 -4.58
N ALA A 34 -14.93 6.32 -3.92
CA ALA A 34 -15.67 7.57 -4.08
C ALA A 34 -14.87 8.80 -3.57
N GLY A 35 -14.16 8.64 -2.45
CA GLY A 35 -13.29 9.68 -1.90
C GLY A 35 -12.09 9.95 -2.81
N LEU A 36 -11.44 8.89 -3.29
CA LEU A 36 -10.29 8.99 -4.19
C LEU A 36 -10.67 9.67 -5.51
N ASN A 37 -11.81 9.32 -6.10
CA ASN A 37 -12.31 9.95 -7.32
C ASN A 37 -12.55 11.44 -7.13
N ARG A 38 -13.11 11.85 -5.98
CA ARG A 38 -13.33 13.26 -5.65
C ARG A 38 -12.02 14.01 -5.49
N GLN A 39 -11.04 13.42 -4.79
CA GLN A 39 -9.72 14.05 -4.63
C GLN A 39 -8.98 14.14 -5.96
N SER A 40 -9.04 13.11 -6.80
CA SER A 40 -8.46 13.11 -8.16
C SER A 40 -9.05 14.22 -9.03
N ALA A 41 -10.37 14.42 -8.97
CA ALA A 41 -11.02 15.53 -9.67
C ALA A 41 -10.51 16.90 -9.20
N LEU A 42 -10.29 17.09 -7.89
CA LEU A 42 -9.73 18.32 -7.33
C LEU A 42 -8.28 18.55 -7.75
N VAL A 43 -7.45 17.52 -7.70
CA VAL A 43 -6.05 17.56 -8.18
C VAL A 43 -6.01 18.02 -9.64
N LYS A 44 -6.89 17.46 -10.48
CA LYS A 44 -7.01 17.85 -11.89
C LYS A 44 -7.50 19.28 -12.07
N SER A 45 -8.52 19.73 -11.31
CA SER A 45 -9.06 21.09 -11.46
C SER A 45 -8.10 22.17 -10.98
N LEU A 46 -7.29 21.86 -9.96
CA LEU A 46 -6.30 22.77 -9.38
C LEU A 46 -4.93 22.67 -10.06
N GLN A 47 -4.78 21.81 -11.07
CA GLN A 47 -3.52 21.53 -11.76
C GLN A 47 -2.38 21.15 -10.78
N LEU A 48 -2.72 20.42 -9.72
CA LEU A 48 -1.73 19.89 -8.79
C LEU A 48 -0.97 18.74 -9.46
N THR A 49 0.32 18.62 -9.15
CA THR A 49 1.20 17.63 -9.78
C THR A 49 0.81 16.19 -9.44
N ASP A 50 0.28 15.94 -8.24
CA ASP A 50 -0.08 14.60 -7.80
C ASP A 50 -1.10 14.57 -6.66
N LEU A 51 -1.72 13.41 -6.45
CA LEU A 51 -2.55 13.13 -5.28
C LEU A 51 -1.67 12.68 -4.11
N CYS A 52 -1.85 13.29 -2.94
CA CYS A 52 -1.21 12.83 -1.70
C CYS A 52 -1.87 11.53 -1.22
N LEU A 53 -1.23 10.39 -1.52
CA LEU A 53 -1.75 9.06 -1.17
C LEU A 53 -1.57 8.75 0.32
N THR A 54 -0.44 9.16 0.90
CA THR A 54 -0.13 8.94 2.32
C THR A 54 0.68 10.11 2.85
N THR A 55 0.49 10.49 4.12
CA THR A 55 1.19 11.64 4.73
C THR A 55 2.45 11.25 5.51
N GLU A 56 2.66 9.96 5.74
CA GLU A 56 3.79 9.44 6.53
C GLU A 56 5.12 9.55 5.78
N ALA A 57 5.43 8.64 4.84
CA ALA A 57 6.68 8.71 4.10
C ALA A 57 6.70 9.89 3.13
N ARG A 58 7.82 10.62 3.07
CA ARG A 58 7.92 11.83 2.23
C ARG A 58 7.81 11.51 0.74
N TYR A 59 8.44 10.42 0.32
CA TYR A 59 8.50 9.98 -1.07
C TYR A 59 7.21 9.30 -1.54
N THR A 60 6.24 9.04 -0.65
CA THR A 60 4.91 8.51 -0.99
C THR A 60 3.82 9.58 -1.05
N ARG A 61 4.11 10.84 -0.65
CA ARG A 61 3.17 11.98 -0.76
C ARG A 61 3.02 12.49 -2.19
N HIS A 62 4.13 12.65 -2.90
CA HIS A 62 4.12 13.11 -4.28
C HIS A 62 5.07 12.21 -5.07
N PRO A 63 4.64 11.02 -5.49
CA PRO A 63 5.50 10.09 -6.21
C PRO A 63 6.21 10.73 -7.42
N SER A 64 5.51 11.61 -8.13
CA SER A 64 6.06 12.40 -9.25
C SER A 64 7.13 13.44 -8.85
N LEU A 65 7.13 13.89 -7.60
CA LEU A 65 8.08 14.87 -7.04
C LEU A 65 8.95 14.26 -5.94
N ALA A 66 9.03 12.92 -5.86
CA ALA A 66 9.79 12.25 -4.83
C ALA A 66 11.25 12.74 -4.87
N ASP A 67 11.68 13.30 -3.74
CA ASP A 67 12.85 14.16 -3.68
C ASP A 67 14.15 13.34 -3.77
N ARG A 68 14.72 13.26 -4.98
CA ARG A 68 16.04 12.65 -5.23
C ARG A 68 17.17 13.33 -4.46
N HIS A 69 16.97 14.56 -3.97
CA HIS A 69 17.99 15.37 -3.32
C HIS A 69 17.56 15.89 -1.94
N ALA A 70 16.66 15.17 -1.25
CA ALA A 70 16.30 15.52 0.11
C ALA A 70 17.55 15.49 1.00
N ALA A 71 17.88 16.62 1.63
CA ALA A 71 18.84 16.60 2.72
C ALA A 71 18.29 15.65 3.81
N TYR A 72 19.13 14.71 4.29
CA TYR A 72 18.77 13.64 5.23
C TYR A 72 17.88 12.55 4.64
N GLN A 73 18.26 12.00 3.47
CA GLN A 73 17.71 10.71 3.04
C GLN A 73 18.07 9.59 4.02
N ASP A 74 17.19 8.60 4.06
CA ASP A 74 17.42 7.34 4.74
C ASP A 74 18.62 6.62 4.12
N HIS A 75 19.39 5.92 4.96
CA HIS A 75 20.54 5.15 4.49
C HIS A 75 20.05 4.03 3.55
N PRO A 76 20.79 3.63 2.49
CA PRO A 76 20.34 2.57 1.57
C PRO A 76 19.99 1.22 2.23
N LEU A 77 20.48 1.02 3.47
CA LEU A 77 20.24 -0.17 4.30
C LEU A 77 19.42 0.11 5.56
N SER A 78 18.91 1.33 5.77
CA SER A 78 18.03 1.58 6.91
C SER A 78 16.69 0.89 6.69
N LEU A 79 16.14 0.36 7.78
CA LEU A 79 14.81 -0.21 7.76
C LEU A 79 13.78 0.89 7.58
N GLU A 80 12.84 0.68 6.66
CA GLU A 80 11.72 1.59 6.46
C GLU A 80 10.85 1.65 7.72
N HIS A 81 10.56 2.86 8.18
CA HIS A 81 9.76 3.09 9.39
C HIS A 81 8.28 3.25 9.08
N PHE A 82 7.94 3.63 7.85
CA PHE A 82 6.57 3.91 7.44
C PHE A 82 6.00 2.76 6.59
N PRO A 83 4.87 2.16 6.99
CA PRO A 83 4.19 1.15 6.19
C PRO A 83 3.93 1.55 4.74
N SER A 84 3.62 2.83 4.46
CA SER A 84 3.44 3.34 3.08
C SER A 84 4.66 3.15 2.19
N GLY A 85 5.86 3.00 2.73
CA GLY A 85 7.06 2.74 1.95
C GLY A 85 6.95 1.49 1.08
N SER A 86 6.18 0.49 1.51
CA SER A 86 5.95 -0.72 0.71
C SER A 86 4.91 -0.56 -0.41
N LEU A 87 4.20 0.58 -0.48
CA LEU A 87 3.17 0.83 -1.51
C LEU A 87 3.77 1.23 -2.86
N ILE A 88 4.97 1.83 -2.85
CA ILE A 88 5.66 2.24 -4.08
C ILE A 88 6.68 1.17 -4.43
N MET A 89 6.41 0.46 -5.52
CA MET A 89 7.35 -0.51 -6.06
C MET A 89 8.57 0.20 -6.68
N PRO A 90 9.74 -0.46 -6.69
CA PRO A 90 10.92 0.04 -7.40
C PRO A 90 10.58 0.44 -8.84
N PRO A 91 11.21 1.47 -9.41
CA PRO A 91 10.92 1.90 -10.77
C PRO A 91 11.22 0.77 -11.78
N PRO A 92 10.50 0.72 -12.92
CA PRO A 92 10.59 -0.41 -13.86
C PRO A 92 12.01 -0.77 -14.31
N HIS A 93 12.87 0.22 -14.52
CA HIS A 93 14.26 0.02 -14.95
C HIS A 93 15.16 -0.69 -13.93
N LEU A 94 14.74 -0.80 -12.66
CA LEU A 94 15.44 -1.59 -11.64
C LEU A 94 14.85 -2.99 -11.45
N ARG A 95 13.72 -3.31 -12.11
CA ARG A 95 13.05 -4.62 -12.00
C ARG A 95 13.61 -5.67 -12.95
N GLU A 96 14.30 -5.25 -14.01
CA GLU A 96 14.82 -6.15 -15.06
C GLU A 96 16.19 -6.79 -14.72
N VAL A 97 16.77 -6.49 -13.56
CA VAL A 97 18.09 -6.99 -13.15
C VAL A 97 17.99 -8.29 -12.31
N GLN A 98 16.88 -9.02 -12.39
CA GLN A 98 16.73 -10.33 -11.73
C GLN A 98 16.46 -11.46 -12.71
#